data_AF-A0A534UL67-F1
#
_entry.id   AF-A0A534UL67-F1
#
_cell.length_a   1.000
_cell.length_b   1.000
_cell.length_c   1.000
_cell.angle_alpha   90.00
_cell.angle_beta   90.00
_cell.angle_gamma   90.00
#
_symmetry.space_group_name_H-M   'P 1'
#
loop_
_entity.id
_entity.type
_entity.pdbx_description
1 polymer ?
#
loop_
_entity_poly.entity_id
_entity_poly.type
_entity_poly.pdbx_seq_one_letter_code
_entity_poly.pdbx_strand_id
1 'polypeptide(L)'
;AVKEAQSHEAEDKQRREEIEIRNRADNLAYATEKSLKDLGDKIPAATKSELEAKVKAVRDALAGSDIEAVKSTSETLMQASHRMAEEAYKAAGGAPDGAGGAAGAEAGSQPGGQAGGAKKDDVVDAEFEEQK
;
A
#
# COMPACT_ATOMS: atom_id res chain seq x y z
N ALA A 1 10.06 -32.12 -23.02
CA ALA A 1 10.50 -32.38 -21.63
C ALA A 1 11.02 -31.11 -20.92
N VAL A 2 12.29 -30.69 -21.08
CA VAL A 2 12.83 -29.52 -20.34
C VAL A 2 12.18 -28.19 -20.75
N LYS A 3 11.99 -27.97 -22.05
CA LYS A 3 11.31 -26.77 -22.58
C LYS A 3 9.85 -26.65 -22.13
N GLU A 4 9.14 -27.78 -22.06
CA GLU A 4 7.74 -27.80 -21.59
C GLU A 4 7.67 -27.51 -20.08
N ALA A 5 8.52 -28.15 -19.28
CA ALA A 5 8.58 -27.90 -17.83
C ALA A 5 8.89 -26.43 -17.49
N GLN A 6 9.76 -25.78 -18.27
CA GLN A 6 10.09 -24.36 -18.09
C GLN A 6 8.93 -23.42 -18.47
N SER A 7 8.13 -23.76 -19.48
CA SER A 7 6.95 -22.98 -19.86
C SER A 7 5.87 -23.03 -18.78
N HIS A 8 5.61 -24.21 -18.21
CA HIS A 8 4.67 -24.36 -17.10
C HIS A 8 5.11 -23.58 -15.85
N GLU A 9 6.39 -23.64 -15.50
CA GLU A 9 6.93 -22.87 -14.35
C GLU A 9 6.75 -21.35 -14.53
N ALA A 10 6.95 -20.83 -15.75
CA ALA A 10 6.79 -19.41 -16.04
C ALA A 10 5.30 -18.98 -15.97
N GLU A 11 4.39 -19.77 -16.55
CA GLU A 11 2.95 -19.49 -16.50
C GLU A 11 2.39 -19.54 -15.07
N ASP A 12 2.83 -20.50 -14.26
CA ASP A 12 2.42 -20.61 -12.85
C ASP A 12 2.94 -19.43 -12.01
N LYS A 13 4.18 -18.97 -12.27
CA LYS A 13 4.74 -17.78 -11.63
C LYS A 13 3.96 -16.53 -11.99
N GLN A 14 3.65 -16.34 -13.28
CA GLN A 14 2.86 -15.20 -13.74
C GLN A 14 1.48 -15.19 -13.09
N ARG A 15 0.74 -16.31 -13.11
CA ARG A 15 -0.56 -16.39 -12.44
C ARG A 15 -0.51 -16.07 -10.96
N ARG A 16 0.53 -16.55 -10.27
CA ARG A 16 0.72 -16.24 -8.84
C ARG A 16 0.91 -14.74 -8.64
N GLU A 17 1.79 -14.12 -9.42
CA GLU A 17 2.08 -12.69 -9.34
C GLU A 17 0.82 -11.86 -9.61
N GLU A 18 0.03 -12.21 -10.63
CA GLU A 18 -1.23 -11.56 -10.93
C GLU A 18 -2.22 -11.61 -9.76
N ILE A 19 -2.37 -12.78 -9.12
CA ILE A 19 -3.24 -12.97 -7.96
C ILE A 19 -2.74 -12.13 -6.78
N GLU A 20 -1.43 -12.11 -6.53
CA GLU A 20 -0.86 -11.28 -5.47
C GLU A 20 -1.11 -9.78 -5.71
N ILE A 21 -0.93 -9.31 -6.94
CA ILE A 21 -1.21 -7.92 -7.31
C ILE A 21 -2.68 -7.59 -7.06
N ARG A 22 -3.60 -8.45 -7.53
CA ARG A 22 -5.04 -8.26 -7.33
C ARG A 22 -5.41 -8.22 -5.85
N ASN A 23 -4.87 -9.14 -5.05
CA ASN A 23 -5.12 -9.19 -3.62
C ASN A 23 -4.55 -7.96 -2.89
N ARG A 24 -3.36 -7.48 -3.26
CA ARG A 24 -2.77 -6.26 -2.68
C ARG A 24 -3.63 -5.03 -3.01
N ALA A 25 -4.06 -4.91 -4.26
CA ALA A 25 -4.93 -3.83 -4.73
C ALA A 25 -6.29 -3.83 -4.00
N ASP A 26 -6.91 -4.99 -3.84
CA ASP A 26 -8.20 -5.13 -3.15
C ASP A 26 -8.09 -4.76 -1.66
N ASN A 27 -7.05 -5.25 -0.99
CA ASN A 27 -6.77 -4.89 0.40
C ASN A 27 -6.54 -3.38 0.57
N LEU A 28 -5.80 -2.76 -0.36
CA LEU A 28 -5.57 -1.31 -0.35
C LEU A 28 -6.89 -0.54 -0.52
N ALA A 29 -7.71 -0.91 -1.50
CA ALA A 29 -9.02 -0.29 -1.72
C ALA A 29 -9.90 -0.38 -0.47
N TYR A 30 -9.99 -1.57 0.13
CA TYR A 30 -10.76 -1.77 1.36
C TYR A 30 -10.23 -0.96 2.55
N ALA A 31 -8.90 -0.93 2.75
CA ALA A 31 -8.28 -0.18 3.83
C ALA A 31 -8.56 1.33 3.67
N THR A 32 -8.42 1.87 2.47
CA THR A 32 -8.71 3.28 2.19
C THR A 32 -10.19 3.60 2.37
N GLU A 33 -11.11 2.76 1.89
CA GLU A 33 -12.56 2.93 2.12
C GLU A 33 -12.89 3.00 3.61
N LYS A 34 -12.29 2.11 4.39
CA LYS A 34 -12.46 2.10 5.84
C LYS A 34 -11.92 3.38 6.47
N SER A 35 -10.71 3.81 6.11
CA SER A 35 -10.14 5.06 6.60
C SER A 35 -10.98 6.28 6.23
N LEU A 36 -11.53 6.37 5.01
CA LEU A 36 -12.44 7.45 4.61
C LEU A 36 -13.70 7.48 5.46
N LYS A 37 -14.24 6.31 5.79
CA LYS A 37 -15.41 6.18 6.67
C LYS A 37 -15.10 6.59 8.11
N ASP A 38 -13.93 6.19 8.62
CA ASP A 38 -13.50 6.47 9.99
C ASP A 38 -13.08 7.94 10.19
N LEU A 39 -12.47 8.55 9.16
CA LEU A 39 -12.07 9.95 9.16
C LEU A 39 -13.28 10.87 8.91
N GLY A 40 -14.25 10.44 8.10
CA GLY A 40 -15.52 11.13 7.92
C GLY A 40 -15.35 12.63 7.60
N ASP A 41 -15.78 13.48 8.52
CA ASP A 41 -15.74 14.94 8.39
C ASP A 41 -14.39 15.58 8.81
N LYS A 42 -13.41 14.77 9.23
CA LYS A 42 -12.07 15.25 9.61
C LYS A 42 -11.16 15.54 8.42
N ILE A 43 -11.56 15.12 7.21
CA ILE A 43 -10.83 15.36 5.97
C ILE A 43 -11.61 16.29 5.05
N PRO A 44 -10.94 17.10 4.21
CA PRO A 44 -11.62 17.94 3.23
C PRO A 44 -12.48 17.11 2.27
N ALA A 45 -13.66 17.63 1.91
CA ALA A 45 -14.56 16.97 0.96
C ALA A 45 -13.90 16.73 -0.41
N ALA A 46 -12.98 17.60 -0.82
CA ALA A 46 -12.17 17.43 -2.03
C ALA A 46 -11.26 16.18 -1.93
N THR A 47 -10.50 16.04 -0.84
CA THR A 47 -9.63 14.88 -0.57
C THR A 47 -10.45 13.59 -0.51
N LYS A 48 -11.61 13.63 0.17
CA LYS A 48 -12.54 12.51 0.24
C LYS A 48 -13.01 12.07 -1.14
N SER A 49 -13.49 13.00 -1.96
CA SER A 49 -14.00 12.71 -3.30
C SER A 49 -12.91 12.18 -4.24
N GLU A 50 -11.68 12.72 -4.14
CA GLU A 50 -10.53 12.22 -4.90
C GLU A 50 -10.21 10.76 -4.54
N LEU A 51 -10.18 10.43 -3.25
CA LEU A 51 -9.92 9.08 -2.80
C LEU A 51 -11.04 8.10 -3.15
N GLU A 52 -12.31 8.48 -3.00
CA GLU A 52 -13.45 7.67 -3.45
C GLU A 52 -13.36 7.34 -4.94
N ALA A 53 -12.98 8.32 -5.77
CA ALA A 53 -12.78 8.11 -7.21
C ALA A 53 -11.63 7.13 -7.51
N LYS A 54 -10.50 7.25 -6.80
CA LYS A 54 -9.34 6.36 -6.95
C LYS A 54 -9.63 4.93 -6.47
N VAL A 55 -10.32 4.78 -5.35
CA VAL A 55 -10.82 3.48 -4.87
C VAL A 55 -11.69 2.84 -5.94
N LYS A 56 -12.64 3.59 -6.50
CA LYS A 56 -13.50 3.09 -7.56
C LYS A 56 -12.69 2.65 -8.78
N ALA A 57 -11.68 3.42 -9.18
CA ALA A 57 -10.80 3.06 -10.30
C ALA A 57 -10.06 1.74 -10.06
N VAL A 58 -9.57 1.50 -8.83
CA VAL A 58 -8.96 0.21 -8.45
C VAL A 58 -9.97 -0.93 -8.52
N ARG A 59 -11.19 -0.74 -8.00
CA ARG A 59 -12.26 -1.75 -8.04
C ARG A 59 -12.68 -2.07 -9.49
N ASP A 60 -12.81 -1.05 -10.33
CA ASP A 60 -13.13 -1.21 -11.75
C ASP A 60 -12.00 -1.96 -12.48
N ALA A 61 -10.73 -1.65 -12.19
CA ALA A 61 -9.58 -2.35 -12.77
C ALA A 61 -9.52 -3.82 -12.31
N LEU A 62 -9.84 -4.11 -11.04
CA LEU A 62 -9.90 -5.46 -10.48
C LEU A 62 -11.00 -6.33 -11.12
N ALA A 63 -12.09 -5.72 -11.59
CA ALA A 63 -13.13 -6.42 -12.35
C ALA A 63 -12.69 -6.81 -13.77
N GLY A 64 -11.59 -6.22 -14.26
CA GLY A 64 -11.01 -6.51 -15.56
C GLY A 64 -9.85 -7.53 -15.53
N SER A 65 -9.25 -7.72 -16.71
CA SER A 65 -8.11 -8.62 -16.89
C SER A 65 -6.76 -7.89 -16.98
N ASP A 66 -6.75 -6.55 -16.96
CA ASP A 66 -5.56 -5.74 -17.14
C ASP A 66 -4.80 -5.53 -15.82
N ILE A 67 -3.73 -6.30 -15.63
CA ILE A 67 -2.90 -6.24 -14.43
C ILE A 67 -2.07 -4.96 -14.34
N GLU A 68 -1.68 -4.38 -15.47
CA GLU A 68 -0.94 -3.12 -15.49
C GLU A 68 -1.85 -1.96 -15.05
N ALA A 69 -3.13 -1.99 -15.48
CA ALA A 69 -4.13 -1.07 -14.97
C ALA A 69 -4.36 -1.23 -13.45
N VAL A 70 -4.40 -2.46 -12.93
CA VAL A 70 -4.50 -2.73 -11.48
C VAL A 70 -3.29 -2.15 -10.74
N LYS A 71 -2.07 -2.37 -11.23
CA LYS A 71 -0.85 -1.80 -10.61
C LYS A 71 -0.90 -0.28 -10.59
N SER A 72 -1.11 0.35 -11.75
CA SER A 72 -1.09 1.80 -11.89
C SER A 72 -2.16 2.47 -11.03
N THR A 73 -3.41 1.97 -11.06
CA THR A 73 -4.48 2.51 -10.22
C THR A 73 -4.18 2.31 -8.73
N SER A 74 -3.62 1.16 -8.34
CA SER A 74 -3.22 0.89 -6.95
C SER A 74 -2.12 1.83 -6.47
N GLU A 75 -1.10 2.11 -7.28
CA GLU A 75 -0.05 3.09 -6.96
C GLU A 75 -0.63 4.48 -6.75
N THR A 76 -1.55 4.92 -7.63
CA THR A 76 -2.17 6.24 -7.50
C THR A 76 -3.08 6.35 -6.26
N LEU A 77 -3.69 5.24 -5.85
CA LEU A 77 -4.48 5.15 -4.61
C LEU A 77 -3.56 5.18 -3.39
N MET A 78 -2.44 4.47 -3.42
CA MET A 78 -1.45 4.44 -2.35
C MET A 78 -0.88 5.84 -2.08
N GLN A 79 -0.49 6.56 -3.13
CA GLN A 79 0.02 7.93 -3.04
C GLN A 79 -1.02 8.89 -2.43
N ALA A 80 -2.28 8.79 -2.86
CA ALA A 80 -3.35 9.63 -2.32
C ALA A 80 -3.67 9.27 -0.86
N SER A 81 -3.59 7.99 -0.50
CA SER A 81 -3.83 7.51 0.86
C SER A 81 -2.73 8.00 1.82
N HIS A 82 -1.48 8.07 1.37
CA HIS A 82 -0.39 8.71 2.12
C HIS A 82 -0.65 10.20 2.36
N ARG A 83 -1.04 10.96 1.32
CA ARG A 83 -1.37 12.39 1.48
C ARG A 83 -2.50 12.61 2.48
N MET A 84 -3.55 11.79 2.44
CA MET A 84 -4.62 11.83 3.42
C MET A 84 -4.12 11.54 4.85
N ALA A 85 -3.23 10.55 5.00
CA ALA A 85 -2.64 10.25 6.30
C ALA A 85 -1.80 11.43 6.84
N GLU A 86 -1.02 12.09 5.98
CA GLU A 86 -0.26 13.30 6.33
C GLU A 86 -1.19 14.46 6.74
N GLU A 87 -2.28 14.69 6.01
CA GLU A 87 -3.28 15.70 6.34
C GLU A 87 -3.98 15.40 7.67
N ALA A 88 -4.38 14.15 7.88
CA ALA A 88 -5.03 13.70 9.12
C ALA A 88 -4.07 13.83 10.33
N TYR A 89 -2.78 13.53 10.13
CA TYR A 89 -1.77 13.67 11.18
C TYR A 89 -1.52 15.15 11.53
N LYS A 90 -1.42 16.03 10.53
CA LYS A 90 -1.32 17.49 10.72
C LYS A 90 -2.54 18.05 11.45
N ALA A 91 -3.74 17.58 11.11
CA ALA A 91 -4.99 17.99 11.75
C ALA A 91 -5.10 17.53 13.22
N ALA A 92 -4.41 16.45 13.61
CA ALA A 92 -4.39 15.94 14.97
C ALA A 92 -3.36 16.64 15.90
N GLY A 93 -2.57 17.60 15.38
CA GLY A 93 -1.63 18.40 16.19
C GLY A 93 -0.35 17.66 16.61
N GLY A 94 -0.01 16.54 15.98
CA GLY A 94 1.20 15.76 16.28
C GLY A 94 2.45 16.29 15.57
N ALA A 95 3.48 16.64 16.34
CA ALA A 95 4.87 16.61 15.89
C ALA A 95 5.30 15.14 15.68
N PRO A 96 6.26 14.83 14.79
CA PRO A 96 6.52 13.48 14.32
C PRO A 96 7.12 12.63 15.45
N ASP A 97 6.30 11.76 16.03
CA ASP A 97 6.76 10.64 16.84
C ASP A 97 6.45 9.34 16.10
N GLY A 98 7.55 8.66 15.74
CA GLY A 98 7.70 7.30 15.22
C GLY A 98 6.47 6.48 14.84
N ALA A 99 6.44 6.11 13.55
CA ALA A 99 6.12 4.76 13.07
C ALA A 99 4.90 4.05 13.71
N GLY A 100 3.75 4.18 13.05
CA GLY A 100 2.57 3.36 13.32
C GLY A 100 1.61 3.28 12.13
N GLY A 101 2.16 3.28 10.92
CA GLY A 101 1.40 3.24 9.67
C GLY A 101 2.12 2.47 8.58
N ALA A 102 2.82 1.40 8.94
CA ALA A 102 3.25 0.39 7.98
C ALA A 102 2.19 -0.70 7.94
N ALA A 103 1.30 -0.64 6.94
CA ALA A 103 0.78 -1.85 6.33
C ALA A 103 1.95 -2.52 5.59
N GLY A 104 2.90 -3.03 6.38
CA GLY A 104 3.99 -3.87 5.94
C GLY A 104 3.44 -5.27 5.75
N ALA A 105 3.54 -5.73 4.52
CA ALA A 105 3.52 -7.14 4.23
C ALA A 105 4.56 -7.90 5.08
N GLU A 106 4.31 -9.20 5.21
CA GLU A 106 5.26 -10.29 5.46
C GLU A 106 5.32 -10.91 6.87
N ALA A 107 5.41 -12.25 6.82
CA ALA A 107 5.71 -13.22 7.88
C ALA A 107 4.57 -13.49 8.89
N GLY A 108 3.88 -14.63 8.88
CA GLY A 108 4.46 -15.95 8.61
C GLY A 108 5.58 -16.23 9.62
N SER A 109 5.25 -16.42 10.91
CA SER A 109 6.21 -16.87 11.91
C SER A 109 5.54 -17.67 13.02
N GLN A 110 5.55 -18.99 12.77
CA GLN A 110 5.70 -20.07 13.72
C GLN A 110 6.67 -19.72 14.87
N PRO A 111 6.41 -20.11 16.14
CA PRO A 111 7.26 -19.73 17.26
C PRO A 111 8.47 -20.66 17.39
N GLY A 112 9.68 -20.09 17.49
CA GLY A 112 10.86 -20.82 17.95
C GLY A 112 12.17 -20.06 17.80
N GLY A 113 12.79 -19.68 18.92
CA GLY A 113 14.26 -19.63 19.05
C GLY A 113 14.96 -18.26 19.19
N GLN A 114 14.93 -17.72 20.41
CA GLN A 114 16.08 -17.25 21.22
C GLN A 114 17.26 -16.41 20.63
N ALA A 115 17.43 -15.23 21.28
CA ALA A 115 18.67 -14.53 21.70
C ALA A 115 19.55 -13.73 20.71
N GLY A 116 19.90 -12.51 21.16
CA GLY A 116 21.13 -11.79 20.77
C GLY A 116 20.89 -10.32 20.38
N GLY A 117 21.20 -9.37 21.28
CA GLY A 117 20.89 -7.95 21.08
C GLY A 117 21.90 -7.13 20.27
N ALA A 118 21.47 -5.95 19.82
CA ALA A 118 22.27 -4.72 19.64
C ALA A 118 21.31 -3.55 19.35
N LYS A 119 21.44 -2.45 20.12
CA LYS A 119 20.84 -1.14 19.81
C LYS A 119 21.74 -0.35 18.84
N LYS A 120 21.11 0.42 17.94
CA LYS A 120 21.43 1.78 17.41
C LYS A 120 20.64 1.96 16.10
N ASP A 121 19.58 2.76 16.08
CA ASP A 121 19.54 4.18 15.64
C ASP A 121 20.16 4.37 14.25
N ASP A 122 19.36 4.47 13.18
CA ASP A 122 18.61 5.64 12.68
C ASP A 122 19.42 6.40 11.61
N VAL A 123 19.04 6.22 10.34
CA VAL A 123 19.24 7.20 9.26
C VAL A 123 18.15 7.00 8.21
N VAL A 124 17.09 7.79 8.32
CA VAL A 124 16.14 8.05 7.23
C VAL A 124 16.77 9.16 6.37
N ASP A 125 17.20 8.79 5.17
CA ASP A 125 17.76 9.71 4.17
C ASP A 125 16.61 10.51 3.54
N ALA A 126 16.27 11.64 4.16
CA ALA A 126 15.29 12.60 3.67
C ALA A 126 16.02 13.88 3.23
N GLU A 127 16.64 13.85 2.06
CA GLU A 127 17.09 15.06 1.37
C GLU A 127 15.88 15.74 0.70
N PHE A 128 15.26 16.68 1.40
CA PHE A 128 14.33 17.66 0.83
C PHE A 128 15.09 18.98 0.62
N GLU A 129 15.64 19.16 -0.58
CA GLU A 129 16.27 20.43 -1.00
C GLU A 129 15.18 21.48 -1.27
N GLU A 130 14.98 22.38 -0.32
CA GLU A 130 14.22 23.62 -0.50
C GLU A 130 15.12 24.64 -1.24
N GLN A 131 14.82 24.88 -2.52
CA GLN A 131 15.43 25.96 -3.28
C GLN A 131 14.90 27.32 -2.80
N LYS A 132 15.83 28.23 -2.48
CA LYS A 132 15.59 29.66 -2.37
C LYS A 132 16.61 30.42 -3.22
#